data_AF-A0A383BNB4-F1
#
_entry.id   AF-A0A383BNB4-F1
#
_cell.length_a   1.000
_cell.length_b   1.000
_cell.length_c   1.000
_cell.angle_alpha   90.00
_cell.angle_beta   90.00
_cell.angle_gamma   90.00
#
_symmetry.space_group_name_H-M   'P 1'
#
loop_
_entity.id
_entity.type
_entity.pdbx_description
1 polymer ?
#
loop_
_entity_poly.entity_id
_entity_poly.type
_entity_poly.pdbx_seq_one_letter_code
_entity_poly.pdbx_strand_id
1 'polypeptide(L)'
;MKNSALKLSQIQQYNENGFLSPIDILNLDEVRKLRDEIEFIEKKWSEQINGLNRNNIHYYSPIFDQLVHNYKILDVVENFIGS
;
A
#
# COMPACT_ATOMS: atom_id res chain seq x y z
N MET A 1 5.26 10.94 17.61
CA MET A 1 4.97 10.25 16.34
C MET A 1 5.12 11.28 15.24
N LYS A 2 5.83 10.97 14.15
CA LYS A 2 6.07 11.94 13.07
C LYS A 2 4.81 11.99 12.20
N ASN A 3 3.86 12.85 12.54
CA ASN A 3 2.75 13.16 11.65
C ASN A 3 3.34 13.82 10.40
N SER A 4 3.49 13.06 9.32
CA SER A 4 3.74 13.66 8.01
C SER A 4 2.47 14.44 7.65
N ALA A 5 2.51 15.75 7.85
CA ALA A 5 1.36 16.60 7.56
C ALA A 5 1.20 16.67 6.04
N LEU A 6 0.08 16.16 5.54
CA LEU A 6 -0.31 16.39 4.15
C LEU A 6 -0.36 17.89 3.89
N LYS A 7 0.08 18.32 2.71
CA LYS A 7 -0.09 19.72 2.31
C LYS A 7 -1.59 20.03 2.23
N LEU A 8 -1.97 21.28 2.53
CA LEU A 8 -3.37 21.72 2.41
C LEU A 8 -3.95 21.43 1.02
N SER A 9 -3.14 21.57 -0.03
CA SER A 9 -3.55 21.24 -1.41
C SER A 9 -3.89 19.76 -1.59
N GLN A 10 -3.22 18.84 -0.89
CA GLN A 10 -3.49 17.40 -0.94
C GLN A 10 -4.77 17.05 -0.17
N ILE A 11 -5.02 17.72 0.96
CA ILE A 11 -6.27 17.58 1.71
C ILE A 11 -7.44 18.10 0.86
N GLN A 12 -7.28 19.26 0.21
CA GLN A 12 -8.28 19.81 -0.70
C GLN A 12 -8.55 18.86 -1.87
N GLN A 13 -7.51 18.30 -2.49
CA GLN A 13 -7.65 17.32 -3.57
C GLN A 13 -8.51 16.11 -3.13
N TYR A 14 -8.26 15.57 -1.94
CA TYR A 14 -9.06 14.47 -1.39
C TYR A 14 -10.51 14.88 -1.17
N ASN A 15 -10.76 16.04 -0.56
CA ASN A 15 -12.11 16.52 -0.27
C ASN A 15 -12.93 16.80 -1.53
N GLU A 16 -12.29 17.30 -2.59
CA GLU A 16 -12.97 17.62 -3.86
C GLU A 16 -13.17 16.40 -4.75
N ASN A 17 -12.20 15.50 -4.81
CA ASN A 17 -12.19 14.39 -5.78
C ASN A 17 -12.53 13.02 -5.17
N GLY A 18 -12.54 12.90 -3.83
CA GLY A 18 -12.71 11.63 -3.13
C GLY A 18 -11.46 10.72 -3.14
N PHE A 19 -10.32 11.20 -3.65
CA PHE A 19 -9.04 10.48 -3.63
C PHE A 19 -7.84 11.44 -3.63
N LEU A 20 -6.69 10.94 -3.14
CA LEU A 20 -5.41 11.63 -3.18
C LEU A 20 -4.43 10.81 -4.03
N SER A 21 -3.92 11.39 -5.11
CA SER A 21 -2.91 10.76 -5.97
C SER A 21 -2.15 11.80 -6.80
N PRO A 22 -0.84 11.62 -7.05
CA PRO A 22 0.01 10.53 -6.54
C PRO A 22 0.45 10.73 -5.09
N ILE A 23 0.89 9.64 -4.45
CA ILE A 23 1.63 9.66 -3.18
C ILE A 23 2.91 8.85 -3.31
N ASP A 24 4.04 9.42 -2.89
CA ASP A 24 5.35 8.78 -3.00
C ASP A 24 5.63 7.91 -1.78
N ILE A 25 5.26 6.64 -1.87
CA ILE A 25 5.45 5.66 -0.80
C ILE A 25 6.76 4.87 -0.98
N LEU A 26 6.95 4.31 -2.17
CA LEU A 26 8.01 3.35 -2.47
C LEU A 26 9.01 3.92 -3.47
N ASN A 27 10.28 3.60 -3.28
CA ASN A 27 11.30 3.83 -4.30
C ASN A 27 11.31 2.68 -5.33
N LEU A 28 12.06 2.87 -6.42
CA LEU A 28 12.10 1.91 -7.53
C LEU A 28 12.59 0.51 -7.12
N ASP A 29 13.51 0.39 -6.16
CA ASP A 29 14.01 -0.92 -5.71
C ASP A 29 12.97 -1.64 -4.84
N GLU A 30 12.24 -0.91 -4.00
CA GLU A 30 11.10 -1.45 -3.23
C GLU A 30 9.98 -1.93 -4.17
N VAL A 31 9.67 -1.16 -5.21
CA VAL A 31 8.70 -1.55 -6.24
C VAL A 31 9.14 -2.81 -6.98
N ARG A 32 10.44 -2.93 -7.32
CA ARG A 32 10.98 -4.14 -7.96
C ARG A 32 10.82 -5.38 -7.07
N LYS A 33 11.15 -5.27 -5.78
CA LYS A 33 10.98 -6.39 -4.83
C LYS A 33 9.54 -6.84 -4.70
N LEU A 34 8.59 -5.91 -4.64
CA LEU A 34 7.16 -6.23 -4.62
C LEU A 34 6.71 -6.94 -5.89
N ARG A 35 7.20 -6.48 -7.05
CA ARG A 35 6.91 -7.13 -8.32
C ARG A 35 7.45 -8.56 -8.36
N ASP A 36 8.71 -8.76 -7.95
CA ASP A 36 9.34 -10.09 -7.92
C ASP A 36 8.57 -11.04 -6.99
N GLU A 37 8.08 -10.54 -5.85
CA GLU A 37 7.25 -11.30 -4.92
C GLU A 37 5.89 -11.68 -5.53
N ILE A 38 5.21 -10.77 -6.24
CA ILE A 38 3.96 -11.08 -6.96
C ILE A 38 4.21 -12.23 -7.95
N GLU A 39 5.21 -12.08 -8.81
CA GLU A 39 5.54 -13.06 -9.85
C GLU A 39 5.92 -14.42 -9.22
N PHE A 40 6.64 -14.42 -8.10
CA PHE A 40 6.98 -15.63 -7.36
C PHE A 40 5.73 -16.33 -6.78
N ILE A 41 4.86 -15.58 -6.11
CA ILE A 41 3.66 -16.12 -5.46
C ILE A 41 2.70 -16.70 -6.51
N GLU A 42 2.42 -15.95 -7.58
CA GLU A 42 1.51 -16.37 -8.65
C GLU A 42 2.01 -17.64 -9.34
N LYS A 43 3.33 -17.79 -9.51
CA LYS A 43 3.93 -18.98 -10.09
C LYS A 43 3.92 -20.18 -9.13
N LYS A 44 4.22 -19.95 -7.86
CA LYS A 44 4.37 -21.02 -6.87
C LYS A 44 3.05 -21.58 -6.38
N TRP A 45 2.03 -20.74 -6.28
CA TRP A 45 0.72 -21.07 -5.71
C TRP A 45 -0.45 -20.67 -6.62
N SER A 46 -0.31 -20.90 -7.93
CA SER A 46 -1.28 -20.50 -8.96
C SER A 46 -2.71 -21.01 -8.69
N GLU A 47 -2.85 -22.20 -8.10
CA GLU A 47 -4.13 -22.82 -7.79
C GLU A 47 -4.72 -22.35 -6.46
N GLN A 48 -3.87 -21.97 -5.50
CA GLN A 48 -4.32 -21.53 -4.17
C GLN A 48 -4.60 -20.04 -4.16
N ILE A 49 -3.79 -19.23 -4.85
CA ILE A 49 -3.87 -17.77 -4.89
C ILE A 49 -4.50 -17.35 -6.23
N ASN A 50 -5.78 -17.72 -6.39
CA ASN A 50 -6.61 -17.35 -7.54
C ASN A 50 -7.98 -16.84 -7.08
N GLY A 51 -8.74 -16.21 -7.98
CA GLY A 51 -10.09 -15.72 -7.68
C GLY A 51 -10.16 -14.93 -6.36
N LEU A 52 -11.05 -15.34 -5.46
CA LEU A 52 -11.24 -14.75 -4.13
C LEU A 52 -10.09 -15.03 -3.15
N ASN A 53 -9.30 -16.08 -3.37
CA ASN A 53 -8.16 -16.42 -2.51
C ASN A 53 -6.96 -15.49 -2.72
N ARG A 54 -7.03 -14.56 -3.69
CA ARG A 54 -6.07 -13.44 -3.82
C ARG A 54 -6.30 -12.31 -2.82
N ASN A 55 -7.45 -12.30 -2.13
CA ASN A 55 -7.72 -11.31 -1.10
C ASN A 55 -6.78 -11.51 0.09
N ASN A 56 -6.41 -10.42 0.75
CA ASN A 56 -5.58 -10.43 1.96
C ASN A 56 -4.21 -11.13 1.79
N ILE A 57 -3.55 -10.91 0.65
CA ILE A 57 -2.25 -11.53 0.34
C ILE A 57 -1.16 -11.28 1.39
N HIS A 58 -1.28 -10.20 2.17
CA HIS A 58 -0.40 -9.90 3.30
C HIS A 58 -0.38 -10.99 4.39
N TYR A 59 -1.40 -11.85 4.48
CA TYR A 59 -1.37 -13.03 5.37
C TYR A 59 -0.39 -14.11 4.92
N TYR A 60 -0.04 -14.13 3.64
CA TYR A 60 0.76 -15.19 3.02
C TYR A 60 2.15 -14.71 2.58
N SER A 61 2.38 -13.40 2.52
CA SER A 61 3.64 -12.80 2.10
C SER A 61 4.15 -11.78 3.11
N PRO A 62 5.32 -12.00 3.71
CA PRO A 62 5.97 -11.03 4.60
C PRO A 62 6.24 -9.68 3.94
N ILE A 63 6.45 -9.66 2.61
CA ILE A 63 6.70 -8.41 1.88
C ILE A 63 5.39 -7.59 1.76
N PHE A 64 4.26 -8.25 1.51
CA PHE A 64 2.96 -7.57 1.51
C PHE A 64 2.51 -7.18 2.91
N ASP A 65 2.83 -7.98 3.93
CA ASP A 65 2.63 -7.62 5.33
C ASP A 65 3.37 -6.32 5.70
N GLN A 66 4.63 -6.19 5.28
CA GLN A 66 5.39 -4.96 5.46
C GLN A 66 4.79 -3.77 4.68
N LEU A 67 4.24 -4.03 3.50
CA LEU A 67 3.61 -2.98 2.69
C LEU A 67 2.36 -2.41 3.39
N VAL A 68 1.48 -3.26 3.92
CA VAL A 68 0.26 -2.77 4.60
C VAL A 68 0.56 -2.06 5.93
N HIS A 69 1.69 -2.38 6.57
CA HIS A 69 2.19 -1.68 7.76
C HIS A 69 3.16 -0.52 7.44
N ASN A 70 3.30 -0.12 6.18
CA ASN A 70 4.24 0.93 5.81
C ASN A 70 3.79 2.28 6.40
N TYR A 71 4.62 2.85 7.29
CA TYR A 71 4.29 4.10 7.98
C TYR A 71 3.99 5.27 7.04
N LYS A 72 4.56 5.31 5.83
CA LYS A 72 4.25 6.37 4.86
C LYS A 72 2.81 6.27 4.36
N ILE A 73 2.24 5.06 4.30
CA ILE A 73 0.83 4.84 3.99
C ILE A 73 -0.02 5.19 5.21
N LEU A 74 0.33 4.65 6.38
CA LEU A 74 -0.42 4.86 7.62
C LEU A 74 -0.48 6.34 8.01
N ASP A 75 0.63 7.07 7.93
CA ASP A 75 0.68 8.51 8.19
C ASP A 75 -0.30 9.27 7.28
N VAL A 76 -0.37 8.93 5.99
CA VAL A 76 -1.31 9.57 5.03
C VAL A 76 -2.76 9.23 5.38
N VAL A 77 -3.04 7.98 5.74
CA VAL A 77 -4.39 7.51 6.09
C VAL A 77 -4.88 8.16 7.39
N GLU A 78 -4.04 8.23 8.43
CA GLU A 78 -4.36 8.84 9.72
C GLU A 78 -4.76 10.32 9.59
N ASN A 79 -4.23 11.05 8.60
CA ASN A 79 -4.65 12.43 8.32
C ASN A 79 -6.14 12.55 7.94
N PHE A 80 -6.76 11.47 7.44
CA PHE A 80 -8.15 11.47 6.99
C PHE A 80 -9.11 10.79 7.97
N ILE A 81 -8.67 9.74 8.67
CA ILE A 81 -9.56 8.94 9.54
C ILE A 81 -9.24 9.04 11.03
N GLY A 82 -8.20 9.78 11.41
CA GLY A 82 -7.70 9.84 12.78
C GLY A 82 -6.75 8.69 13.12
N SER A 83 -6.07 8.83 14.26
CA SER A 83 -5.17 7.82 14.84
C SER A 83 -5.93 6.85 15.76
#